data_AF-A0A0X3PML2-F1
#
_entry.id   AF-A0A0X3PML2-F1
#
_cell.length_a   1.000
_cell.length_b   1.000
_cell.length_c   1.000
_cell.angle_alpha   90.00
_cell.angle_beta   90.00
_cell.angle_gamma   90.00
#
_symmetry.space_group_name_H-M   'P 1'
#
loop_
_entity.id
_entity.type
_entity.pdbx_description
1 polymer ?
#
loop_
_entity_poly.entity_id
_entity_poly.type
_entity_poly.pdbx_seq_one_letter_code
_entity_poly.pdbx_strand_id
1 'polypeptide(L)'
;MPLKHSVPSVGWLLLEAPPPRRMLMKKVKELGVPVGPLLSKLKKGETITFENVGGSITVSPDQVMGEVVRGRRIAILGDSCDSSALRELLYIVSPEDPTLDTLVHEATMHSSLEASAYEKGHTTAAGAARFAASIGVRQLILSHFSQRYIPNTEAAESTKTRKVSEPYQYVNILAEDARSCEEFRGTVTLAEDLKIVKLVSV
;
A
#
# COMPACT_ATOMS: atom_id res chain seq x y z
N MET A 1 5.16 -3.77 14.93
CA MET A 1 4.03 -4.12 15.82
C MET A 1 3.99 -5.63 16.01
N PRO A 2 3.65 -6.14 17.21
CA PRO A 2 3.45 -7.57 17.42
C PRO A 2 2.20 -8.07 16.66
N LEU A 3 2.24 -9.31 16.18
CA LEU A 3 1.14 -9.99 15.50
C LEU A 3 0.75 -11.27 16.23
N LYS A 4 -0.47 -11.75 16.00
CA LYS A 4 -1.00 -12.96 16.64
C LYS A 4 -0.70 -14.19 15.79
N HIS A 5 0.29 -14.96 16.21
CA HIS A 5 0.70 -16.19 15.53
C HIS A 5 1.16 -17.25 16.54
N SER A 6 1.44 -18.47 16.07
CA SER A 6 1.89 -19.60 16.90
C SER A 6 3.24 -19.36 17.59
N VAL A 7 4.08 -18.55 16.95
CA VAL A 7 5.37 -18.05 17.44
C VAL A 7 5.40 -16.52 17.32
N PRO A 8 6.35 -15.81 17.98
CA PRO A 8 6.45 -14.37 17.84
C PRO A 8 6.55 -13.94 16.37
N SER A 9 5.61 -13.08 15.97
CA SER A 9 5.53 -12.52 14.62
C SER A 9 5.39 -11.00 14.71
N VAL A 10 5.90 -10.31 13.69
CA VAL A 10 5.93 -8.84 13.64
C VAL A 10 5.43 -8.31 12.31
N GLY A 11 4.71 -7.20 12.37
CA GLY A 11 4.33 -6.40 11.23
C GLY A 11 5.02 -5.04 11.25
N TRP A 12 5.20 -4.45 10.08
CA TRP A 12 5.84 -3.16 9.86
C TRP A 12 4.87 -2.20 9.21
N LEU A 13 4.81 -0.97 9.70
CA LEU A 13 4.11 0.15 9.06
C LEU A 13 5.17 1.17 8.66
N LEU A 14 5.35 1.37 7.36
CA LEU A 14 6.30 2.30 6.77
C LEU A 14 5.54 3.55 6.34
N LEU A 15 5.97 4.69 6.85
CA LEU A 15 5.40 6.00 6.55
C LEU A 15 6.44 6.80 5.78
N GLU A 16 6.12 7.18 4.55
CA GLU A 16 6.93 8.11 3.79
C GLU A 16 6.64 9.54 4.26
N ALA A 17 7.68 10.37 4.30
CA ALA A 17 7.50 11.80 4.54
C ALA A 17 6.65 12.43 3.42
N PRO A 18 5.79 13.42 3.71
CA PRO A 18 5.06 14.15 2.69
C PRO A 18 6.00 14.67 1.60
N PRO A 19 5.70 14.45 0.30
CA PRO A 19 6.50 15.01 -0.77
C PRO A 19 6.41 16.55 -0.74
N PRO A 20 7.42 17.25 -1.29
CA PRO A 20 7.34 18.70 -1.44
C PRO A 20 6.10 19.11 -2.24
N ARG A 21 5.37 20.13 -1.75
CA ARG A 21 4.21 20.68 -2.45
C ARG A 21 4.60 21.10 -3.86
N ARG A 22 3.75 20.76 -4.83
CA ARG A 22 3.98 21.14 -6.22
C ARG A 22 3.74 22.64 -6.40
N MET A 23 4.66 23.35 -7.05
CA MET A 23 4.43 24.74 -7.41
C MET A 23 3.46 24.86 -8.59
N LEU A 24 2.40 25.64 -8.42
CA LEU A 24 1.38 25.92 -9.42
C LEU A 24 1.83 27.08 -10.31
N MET A 25 2.63 26.76 -11.33
CA MET A 25 3.20 27.76 -12.23
C MET A 25 2.17 28.67 -12.90
N LYS A 26 0.92 28.22 -13.05
CA LYS A 26 -0.18 29.05 -13.53
C LYS A 26 -0.47 30.21 -12.57
N LYS A 27 -0.66 29.92 -11.28
CA LYS A 27 -0.90 30.94 -10.24
C LYS A 27 0.31 31.87 -10.04
N VAL A 28 1.52 31.33 -10.13
CA VAL A 28 2.77 32.11 -10.09
C VAL A 28 2.77 33.19 -11.17
N LYS A 29 2.40 32.82 -12.40
CA LYS A 29 2.31 33.75 -13.54
C LYS A 29 1.18 34.76 -13.38
N GLU A 30 0.01 34.33 -12.92
CA GLU A 30 -1.14 35.21 -12.66
C GLU A 30 -0.83 36.28 -11.61
N LEU A 31 -0.06 35.94 -10.58
CA LEU A 31 0.39 36.88 -9.54
C LEU A 31 1.64 37.69 -9.94
N GLY A 32 2.17 37.51 -11.14
CA GLY A 32 3.33 38.25 -11.66
C GLY A 32 4.64 37.95 -10.94
N VAL A 33 4.76 36.81 -10.24
CA VAL A 33 5.96 36.47 -9.47
C VAL A 33 7.15 36.23 -10.41
N PRO A 34 8.27 36.96 -10.25
CA PRO A 34 9.46 36.78 -11.07
C PRO A 34 10.04 35.37 -10.94
N VAL A 35 10.43 34.77 -12.06
CA VAL A 35 11.13 33.49 -12.05
C VAL A 35 12.56 33.71 -11.53
N GLY A 36 12.93 32.98 -10.47
CA GLY A 36 14.27 33.12 -9.88
C GLY A 36 14.33 32.78 -8.39
N PRO A 37 15.22 33.43 -7.62
CA PRO A 37 15.43 33.14 -6.19
C PRO A 37 14.15 33.24 -5.34
N LEU A 38 13.21 34.10 -5.74
CA LEU A 38 11.92 34.29 -5.06
C LEU A 38 11.04 33.02 -5.09
N LEU A 39 11.08 32.25 -6.18
CA LEU A 39 10.37 30.96 -6.24
C LEU A 39 10.98 29.92 -5.29
N SER A 40 12.30 29.96 -5.09
CA SER A 40 12.98 29.08 -4.14
C SER A 40 12.54 29.38 -2.70
N LYS A 41 12.42 30.67 -2.35
CA LYS A 41 11.87 31.10 -1.05
C LYS A 41 10.44 30.61 -0.82
N LEU A 42 9.57 30.77 -1.82
CA LEU A 42 8.20 30.25 -1.76
C LEU A 42 8.15 28.72 -1.59
N LYS A 43 9.02 27.97 -2.27
CA LYS A 43 9.13 26.51 -2.09
C LYS A 43 9.60 26.12 -0.69
N LYS A 44 10.40 26.97 -0.03
CA LYS A 44 10.86 26.78 1.35
C LYS A 44 9.81 27.20 2.40
N GLY A 45 8.65 27.68 1.97
CA GLY A 45 7.61 28.15 2.88
C GLY A 45 7.74 29.62 3.29
N GLU A 46 8.62 30.39 2.65
CA GLU A 46 8.80 31.81 2.94
C GLU A 46 7.84 32.66 2.08
N THR A 47 7.13 33.58 2.72
CA THR A 47 6.40 34.66 2.04
C THR A 47 7.38 35.63 1.42
N ILE A 48 7.12 36.05 0.19
CA ILE A 48 7.95 37.01 -0.54
C ILE A 48 7.21 38.31 -0.80
N THR A 49 7.96 39.40 -0.89
CA THR A 49 7.47 40.70 -1.37
C THR A 49 8.37 41.18 -2.49
N PHE A 50 7.79 41.70 -3.57
CA PHE A 50 8.52 42.21 -4.73
C PHE A 50 7.72 43.31 -5.43
N GLU A 51 8.42 44.18 -6.17
CA GLU A 51 7.80 45.24 -6.96
C GLU A 51 7.29 44.70 -8.31
N ASN A 52 6.07 45.09 -8.69
CA ASN A 52 5.48 44.82 -9.99
C ASN A 52 4.97 46.14 -10.63
N VAL A 53 4.44 46.09 -11.85
CA VAL A 53 3.96 47.26 -12.63
C VAL A 53 2.88 48.07 -11.90
N GLY A 54 2.25 47.52 -10.85
CA GLY A 54 1.25 48.19 -10.00
C GLY A 54 1.69 48.46 -8.54
N GLY A 55 2.98 48.31 -8.21
CA GLY A 55 3.54 48.50 -6.86
C GLY A 55 3.97 47.19 -6.18
N SER A 56 4.20 47.27 -4.87
CA SER A 56 4.69 46.14 -4.06
C SER A 56 3.61 45.06 -3.88
N ILE A 57 3.92 43.83 -4.25
CA ILE A 57 3.05 42.65 -4.09
C ILE A 57 3.68 41.68 -3.10
N THR A 58 2.88 41.19 -2.16
CA THR A 58 3.26 40.12 -1.22
C THR A 58 2.54 38.83 -1.58
N VAL A 59 3.31 37.75 -1.75
CA VAL A 59 2.79 36.42 -2.12
C VAL A 59 3.22 35.39 -1.09
N SER A 60 2.26 34.64 -0.56
CA SER A 60 2.52 33.53 0.35
C SER A 60 2.61 32.19 -0.41
N PRO A 61 3.29 31.17 0.16
CA PRO A 61 3.35 29.84 -0.43
C PRO A 61 1.97 29.26 -0.76
N ASP A 62 0.97 29.43 0.11
CA ASP A 62 -0.37 28.85 -0.08
C ASP A 62 -1.10 29.38 -1.32
N GLN A 63 -0.76 30.57 -1.78
CA GLN A 63 -1.35 31.14 -2.99
C GLN A 63 -0.82 30.48 -4.26
N VAL A 64 0.38 29.90 -4.23
CA VAL A 64 1.09 29.42 -5.44
C VAL A 64 1.53 27.96 -5.36
N MET A 65 1.36 27.30 -4.23
CA MET A 65 1.68 25.90 -4.03
C MET A 65 0.39 25.07 -4.06
N GLY A 66 0.49 23.83 -4.55
CA GLY A 66 -0.59 22.86 -4.57
C GLY A 66 -0.97 22.41 -3.16
N GLU A 67 -1.94 21.51 -3.09
CA GLU A 67 -2.36 20.91 -1.82
C GLU A 67 -1.21 20.16 -1.15
N VAL A 68 -1.28 20.09 0.18
CA VAL A 68 -0.41 19.24 0.97
C VAL A 68 -0.90 17.82 0.78
N VAL A 69 -0.08 16.97 0.15
CA VAL A 69 -0.37 15.55 -0.02
C VAL A 69 0.43 14.79 1.01
N ARG A 70 -0.19 13.82 1.69
CA ARG A 70 0.52 12.93 2.61
C ARG A 70 1.52 12.05 1.85
N GLY A 71 2.54 11.56 2.55
CA GLY A 71 3.40 10.51 2.01
C GLY A 71 2.67 9.17 1.91
N ARG A 72 3.27 8.21 1.19
CA ARG A 72 2.75 6.85 1.09
C ARG A 72 2.78 6.14 2.44
N ARG A 73 1.79 5.29 2.67
CA ARG A 73 1.71 4.39 3.83
C ARG A 73 1.69 2.94 3.35
N ILE A 74 2.64 2.14 3.81
CA ILE A 74 2.82 0.75 3.39
C ILE A 74 2.87 -0.11 4.64
N ALA A 75 2.09 -1.19 4.69
CA ALA A 75 2.24 -2.19 5.74
C ALA A 75 2.74 -3.51 5.16
N ILE A 76 3.65 -4.16 5.87
CA ILE A 76 4.14 -5.51 5.58
C ILE A 76 3.93 -6.33 6.83
N LEU A 77 3.00 -7.28 6.77
CA LEU A 77 2.70 -8.16 7.89
C LEU A 77 3.47 -9.48 7.72
N GLY A 78 4.04 -9.98 8.83
CA GLY A 78 4.38 -11.39 8.93
C GLY A 78 3.13 -12.25 9.15
N ASP A 79 3.35 -13.53 9.43
CA ASP A 79 2.28 -14.49 9.65
C ASP A 79 1.39 -14.06 10.82
N SER A 80 0.08 -14.16 10.65
CA SER A 80 -0.91 -13.79 11.65
C SER A 80 -2.29 -14.37 11.34
N CYS A 81 -3.06 -14.68 12.39
CA CYS A 81 -4.52 -14.89 12.30
C CYS A 81 -5.34 -13.67 12.75
N ASP A 82 -4.68 -12.60 13.20
CA ASP A 82 -5.33 -11.35 13.58
C ASP A 82 -4.46 -10.14 13.24
N SER A 83 -5.00 -9.24 12.41
CA SER A 83 -4.33 -8.04 11.92
C SER A 83 -4.83 -6.75 12.59
N SER A 84 -5.62 -6.87 13.66
CA SER A 84 -6.16 -5.74 14.44
C SER A 84 -5.08 -4.75 14.91
N ALA A 85 -3.89 -5.24 15.27
CA ALA A 85 -2.76 -4.41 15.68
C ALA A 85 -2.34 -3.37 14.62
N LEU A 86 -2.40 -3.71 13.32
CA LEU A 86 -2.13 -2.75 12.24
C LEU A 86 -3.22 -1.69 12.17
N ARG A 87 -4.48 -2.08 12.31
CA ARG A 87 -5.59 -1.12 12.32
C ARG A 87 -5.40 -0.12 13.46
N GLU A 88 -5.17 -0.60 14.68
CA GLU A 88 -4.93 0.25 15.84
C GLU A 88 -3.76 1.21 15.64
N LEU A 89 -2.61 0.69 15.17
CA LEU A 89 -1.44 1.51 14.89
C LEU A 89 -1.74 2.59 13.83
N LEU A 90 -2.46 2.24 12.77
CA LEU A 90 -2.83 3.17 11.69
C LEU A 90 -3.73 4.30 12.19
N TYR A 91 -4.71 4.00 13.05
CA TYR A 91 -5.55 5.00 13.71
C TYR A 91 -4.74 5.92 14.64
N ILE A 92 -3.74 5.39 15.34
CA ILE A 92 -2.87 6.19 16.23
C ILE A 92 -2.01 7.17 15.41
N VAL A 93 -1.38 6.71 14.33
CA VAL A 93 -0.46 7.55 13.54
C VAL A 93 -1.15 8.44 12.53
N SER A 94 -2.42 8.19 12.21
CA SER A 94 -3.17 8.92 11.19
C SER A 94 -4.68 8.97 11.51
N PRO A 95 -5.08 9.64 12.59
CA PRO A 95 -6.46 9.62 13.08
C PRO A 95 -7.47 10.24 12.11
N GLU A 96 -7.07 11.27 11.37
CA GLU A 96 -7.94 11.99 10.41
C GLU A 96 -8.12 11.24 9.08
N ASP A 97 -7.15 10.41 8.71
CA ASP A 97 -7.14 9.63 7.48
C ASP A 97 -6.41 8.30 7.72
N PRO A 98 -7.07 7.31 8.36
CA PRO A 98 -6.46 6.02 8.69
C PRO A 98 -6.51 5.07 7.49
N THR A 99 -6.13 5.55 6.31
CA THR A 99 -6.07 4.74 5.07
C THR A 99 -4.66 4.26 4.77
N LEU A 100 -4.56 3.12 4.08
CA LEU A 100 -3.30 2.49 3.73
C LEU A 100 -3.17 2.35 2.20
N ASP A 101 -2.02 2.71 1.64
CA ASP A 101 -1.84 2.65 0.19
C ASP A 101 -1.56 1.22 -0.26
N THR A 102 -0.64 0.54 0.43
CA THR A 102 -0.24 -0.83 0.09
C THR A 102 -0.17 -1.71 1.34
N LEU A 103 -0.76 -2.90 1.27
CA LEU A 103 -0.69 -3.92 2.30
C LEU A 103 -0.11 -5.21 1.71
N VAL A 104 1.00 -5.69 2.26
CA VAL A 104 1.50 -7.06 2.05
C VAL A 104 0.97 -7.91 3.20
N HIS A 105 0.13 -8.89 2.87
CA HIS A 105 -0.54 -9.77 3.85
C HIS A 105 -0.35 -11.24 3.47
N GLU A 106 -0.19 -12.10 4.47
CA GLU A 106 -0.26 -13.53 4.21
C GLU A 106 -1.64 -13.97 3.72
N ALA A 107 -1.66 -15.01 2.88
CA ALA A 107 -2.87 -15.64 2.36
C ALA A 107 -2.63 -17.15 2.29
N THR A 108 -2.35 -17.75 3.44
CA THR A 108 -1.87 -19.13 3.52
C THR A 108 -2.86 -20.13 2.92
N MET A 109 -4.17 -19.87 3.05
CA MET A 109 -5.23 -20.78 2.59
C MET A 109 -6.41 -20.06 1.93
N HIS A 110 -7.17 -20.82 1.15
CA HIS A 110 -8.48 -20.42 0.63
C HIS A 110 -9.51 -20.26 1.78
N SER A 111 -10.49 -19.37 1.62
CA SER A 111 -11.56 -19.11 2.60
C SER A 111 -12.32 -20.34 3.09
N SER A 112 -12.47 -21.36 2.24
CA SER A 112 -13.07 -22.65 2.62
C SER A 112 -12.33 -23.40 3.74
N LEU A 113 -11.12 -22.98 4.09
CA LEU A 113 -10.28 -23.54 5.16
C LEU A 113 -10.07 -22.57 6.33
N GLU A 114 -10.94 -21.57 6.49
CA GLU A 114 -10.80 -20.50 7.49
C GLU A 114 -10.57 -21.01 8.92
N ALA A 115 -11.31 -22.03 9.36
CA ALA A 115 -11.10 -22.63 10.68
C ALA A 115 -9.69 -23.22 10.84
N SER A 116 -9.18 -23.92 9.81
CA SER A 116 -7.84 -24.51 9.85
C SER A 116 -6.73 -23.47 9.77
N ALA A 117 -6.95 -22.40 8.99
CA ALA A 117 -6.02 -21.27 8.93
C ALA A 117 -5.92 -20.62 10.32
N TYR A 118 -7.05 -20.29 10.94
CA TYR A 118 -7.09 -19.66 12.25
C TYR A 118 -6.43 -20.52 13.34
N GLU A 119 -6.72 -21.82 13.38
CA GLU A 119 -6.11 -22.77 14.33
C GLU A 119 -4.58 -22.79 14.21
N LYS A 120 -4.05 -22.66 12.99
CA LYS A 120 -2.62 -22.63 12.71
C LYS A 120 -2.01 -21.23 12.85
N GLY A 121 -2.80 -20.23 13.24
CA GLY A 121 -2.33 -18.85 13.39
C GLY A 121 -2.16 -18.10 12.07
N HIS A 122 -2.91 -18.47 11.03
CA HIS A 122 -2.83 -17.90 9.68
C HIS A 122 -4.13 -17.23 9.23
N THR A 123 -4.05 -16.48 8.13
CA THR A 123 -5.16 -15.78 7.50
C THR A 123 -5.45 -16.35 6.11
N THR A 124 -6.74 -16.38 5.74
CA THR A 124 -7.18 -16.77 4.39
C THR A 124 -7.10 -15.61 3.40
N ALA A 125 -7.10 -15.90 2.10
CA ALA A 125 -7.07 -14.87 1.07
C ALA A 125 -8.27 -13.91 1.16
N ALA A 126 -9.49 -14.43 1.30
CA ALA A 126 -10.68 -13.60 1.58
C ALA A 126 -10.58 -12.86 2.92
N GLY A 127 -9.99 -13.48 3.96
CA GLY A 127 -9.77 -12.83 5.26
C GLY A 127 -8.85 -11.60 5.16
N ALA A 128 -7.75 -11.72 4.41
CA ALA A 128 -6.85 -10.62 4.11
C ALA A 128 -7.57 -9.50 3.34
N ALA A 129 -8.41 -9.84 2.35
CA ALA A 129 -9.21 -8.87 1.61
C ALA A 129 -10.25 -8.15 2.48
N ARG A 130 -10.97 -8.87 3.34
CA ARG A 130 -11.91 -8.29 4.31
C ARG A 130 -11.21 -7.31 5.25
N PHE A 131 -10.05 -7.70 5.77
CA PHE A 131 -9.25 -6.82 6.62
C PHE A 131 -8.78 -5.57 5.84
N ALA A 132 -8.27 -5.76 4.62
CA ALA A 132 -7.84 -4.67 3.74
C ALA A 132 -8.97 -3.67 3.44
N ALA A 133 -10.20 -4.17 3.21
CA ALA A 133 -11.39 -3.34 3.03
C ALA A 133 -11.69 -2.52 4.29
N SER A 134 -11.58 -3.12 5.48
CA SER A 134 -11.91 -2.47 6.75
C SER A 134 -11.02 -1.27 7.13
N ILE A 135 -9.85 -1.12 6.50
CA ILE A 135 -8.92 0.00 6.69
C ILE A 135 -8.63 0.77 5.40
N GLY A 136 -9.47 0.60 4.36
CA GLY A 136 -9.38 1.37 3.12
C GLY A 136 -8.10 1.16 2.32
N VAL A 137 -7.59 -0.08 2.25
CA VAL A 137 -6.40 -0.41 1.46
C VAL A 137 -6.65 -0.21 -0.04
N ARG A 138 -5.70 0.44 -0.73
CA ARG A 138 -5.77 0.64 -2.20
C ARG A 138 -5.14 -0.51 -2.99
N GLN A 139 -4.06 -1.10 -2.46
CA GLN A 139 -3.33 -2.20 -3.09
C GLN A 139 -3.05 -3.31 -2.07
N LEU A 140 -3.63 -4.48 -2.28
CA LEU A 140 -3.39 -5.69 -1.50
C LEU A 140 -2.45 -6.62 -2.27
N ILE A 141 -1.34 -7.00 -1.63
CA ILE A 141 -0.37 -7.96 -2.14
C ILE A 141 -0.46 -9.19 -1.23
N LEU A 142 -0.91 -10.31 -1.80
CA LEU A 142 -0.98 -11.58 -1.08
C LEU A 142 0.36 -12.29 -1.18
N SER A 143 0.82 -12.86 -0.07
CA SER A 143 2.06 -13.63 0.02
C SER A 143 1.88 -14.85 0.93
N HIS A 144 2.98 -15.59 1.18
CA HIS A 144 3.03 -16.73 2.11
C HIS A 144 1.97 -17.79 1.80
N PHE A 145 2.03 -18.36 0.60
CA PHE A 145 1.07 -19.36 0.16
C PHE A 145 1.43 -20.75 0.67
N SER A 146 0.43 -21.53 1.11
CA SER A 146 0.67 -22.94 1.44
C SER A 146 1.20 -23.71 0.23
N GLN A 147 2.20 -24.56 0.46
CA GLN A 147 2.77 -25.49 -0.54
C GLN A 147 1.73 -26.34 -1.26
N ARG A 148 0.52 -26.51 -0.70
CA ARG A 148 -0.60 -27.19 -1.39
C ARG A 148 -1.00 -26.52 -2.72
N TYR A 149 -0.73 -25.23 -2.87
CA TYR A 149 -1.06 -24.45 -4.06
C TYR A 149 0.16 -24.22 -4.97
N ILE A 150 1.33 -24.74 -4.60
CA ILE A 150 2.56 -24.63 -5.38
C ILE A 150 2.94 -26.05 -5.82
N PRO A 151 2.82 -26.38 -7.13
CA PRO A 151 3.20 -27.70 -7.64
C PRO A 151 4.64 -28.03 -7.26
N ASN A 152 4.84 -29.21 -6.66
CA ASN A 152 6.15 -29.69 -6.28
C ASN A 152 6.94 -30.04 -7.56
N THR A 153 7.84 -29.16 -8.00
CA THR A 153 8.64 -29.34 -9.22
C THR A 153 9.72 -30.43 -9.08
N GLU A 154 10.05 -30.87 -7.87
CA GLU A 154 11.09 -31.89 -7.63
C GLU A 154 10.57 -33.34 -7.74
N ALA A 155 9.26 -33.59 -7.70
CA ALA A 155 8.70 -34.95 -7.77
C ALA A 155 8.37 -35.41 -9.21
N ALA A 156 8.60 -34.56 -10.22
CA ALA A 156 8.10 -34.76 -11.58
C ALA A 156 9.11 -35.36 -12.58
N GLU A 157 10.27 -35.86 -12.14
CA GLU A 157 11.24 -36.49 -13.06
C GLU A 157 10.91 -37.94 -13.45
N SER A 158 9.85 -38.56 -12.94
CA SER A 158 9.60 -40.00 -13.17
C SER A 158 8.32 -40.36 -13.94
N THR A 159 7.53 -39.43 -14.49
CA THR A 159 6.43 -39.84 -15.39
C THR A 159 6.01 -38.78 -16.42
N LYS A 160 6.34 -39.08 -17.68
CA LYS A 160 5.75 -38.65 -18.97
C LYS A 160 4.67 -37.55 -18.96
N THR A 161 4.98 -36.48 -19.70
CA THR A 161 4.07 -35.64 -20.51
C THR A 161 2.80 -35.13 -19.81
N ARG A 162 2.94 -34.14 -18.93
CA ARG A 162 1.89 -33.14 -18.69
C ARG A 162 2.47 -31.77 -19.04
N LYS A 163 1.73 -31.00 -19.85
CA LYS A 163 2.05 -29.58 -20.12
C LYS A 163 2.28 -28.90 -18.77
N VAL A 164 3.47 -28.35 -18.57
CA VAL A 164 3.84 -27.64 -17.35
C VAL A 164 2.98 -26.39 -17.27
N SER A 165 1.85 -26.48 -16.58
CA SER A 165 1.15 -25.30 -16.07
C SER A 165 2.07 -24.63 -15.08
N GLU A 166 2.37 -23.34 -15.29
CA GLU A 166 3.23 -22.57 -14.38
C GLU A 166 2.79 -22.76 -12.92
N PRO A 167 3.73 -22.87 -11.97
CA PRO A 167 3.42 -23.21 -10.57
C PRO A 167 2.38 -22.27 -9.92
N TYR A 168 2.26 -21.04 -10.40
CA TYR A 168 1.32 -20.05 -9.91
C TYR A 168 -0.12 -20.20 -10.44
N GLN A 169 -0.37 -21.09 -11.40
CA GLN A 169 -1.73 -21.30 -11.92
C GLN A 169 -2.69 -21.79 -10.83
N TYR A 170 -2.18 -22.51 -9.81
CA TYR A 170 -2.96 -22.98 -8.66
C TYR A 170 -3.08 -21.94 -7.56
N VAL A 171 -2.17 -20.95 -7.48
CA VAL A 171 -2.24 -19.84 -6.52
C VAL A 171 -3.30 -18.81 -6.95
N ASN A 172 -3.65 -18.76 -8.24
CA ASN A 172 -4.69 -17.87 -8.76
C ASN A 172 -6.06 -18.04 -8.06
N ILE A 173 -6.38 -19.24 -7.56
CA ILE A 173 -7.61 -19.45 -6.78
C ILE A 173 -7.66 -18.57 -5.52
N LEU A 174 -6.51 -18.26 -4.93
CA LEU A 174 -6.41 -17.36 -3.77
C LEU A 174 -6.63 -15.90 -4.18
N ALA A 175 -6.18 -15.51 -5.37
CA ALA A 175 -6.48 -14.18 -5.90
C ALA A 175 -7.97 -14.02 -6.20
N GLU A 176 -8.61 -15.06 -6.75
CA GLU A 176 -10.05 -15.11 -6.99
C GLU A 176 -10.84 -15.05 -5.68
N ASP A 177 -10.44 -15.82 -4.67
CA ASP A 177 -11.02 -15.81 -3.32
C ASP A 177 -10.89 -14.44 -2.62
N ALA A 178 -9.75 -13.78 -2.74
CA ALA A 178 -9.59 -12.41 -2.26
C ALA A 178 -10.50 -11.43 -3.03
N ARG A 179 -10.63 -11.59 -4.35
CA ARG A 179 -11.47 -10.73 -5.21
C ARG A 179 -12.96 -10.97 -5.04
N SER A 180 -13.39 -12.11 -4.47
CA SER A 180 -14.80 -12.34 -4.16
C SER A 180 -15.29 -11.56 -2.93
N CYS A 181 -14.40 -10.89 -2.19
CA CYS A 181 -14.78 -9.93 -1.15
C CYS A 181 -15.30 -8.64 -1.80
N GLU A 182 -16.63 -8.46 -1.82
CA GLU A 182 -17.29 -7.32 -2.48
C GLU A 182 -17.00 -5.97 -1.81
N GLU A 183 -16.64 -6.00 -0.52
CA GLU A 183 -16.27 -4.82 0.26
C GLU A 183 -14.90 -4.27 -0.15
N PHE A 184 -14.01 -5.12 -0.67
CA PHE A 184 -12.68 -4.69 -1.08
C PHE A 184 -12.70 -4.07 -2.49
N ARG A 185 -12.48 -2.76 -2.56
CA ARG A 185 -12.46 -2.00 -3.83
C ARG A 185 -11.06 -1.77 -4.40
N GLY A 186 -10.02 -2.23 -3.70
CA GLY A 186 -8.63 -2.08 -4.11
C GLY A 186 -8.19 -3.10 -5.17
N THR A 187 -6.92 -3.06 -5.52
CA THR A 187 -6.29 -4.03 -6.42
C THR A 187 -5.72 -5.22 -5.65
N VAL A 188 -5.85 -6.43 -6.17
CA VAL A 188 -5.26 -7.66 -5.59
C VAL A 188 -4.16 -8.18 -6.51
N THR A 189 -2.95 -8.30 -5.97
CA THR A 189 -1.76 -8.84 -6.64
C THR A 189 -1.22 -10.03 -5.87
N LEU A 190 -0.88 -11.12 -6.56
CA LEU A 190 -0.11 -12.21 -5.96
C LEU A 190 1.38 -11.86 -5.98
N ALA A 191 2.06 -12.05 -4.84
CA ALA A 191 3.51 -12.05 -4.79
C ALA A 191 4.06 -13.26 -5.56
N GLU A 192 5.20 -13.08 -6.21
CA GLU A 192 5.99 -14.15 -6.83
C GLU A 192 7.45 -13.86 -6.48
N ASP A 193 8.28 -14.89 -6.47
CA ASP A 193 9.71 -14.73 -6.23
C ASP A 193 10.31 -13.72 -7.21
N LEU A 194 11.11 -12.78 -6.68
CA LEU A 194 11.77 -11.70 -7.43
C LEU A 194 10.83 -10.68 -8.10
N LYS A 195 9.51 -10.76 -7.88
CA LYS A 195 8.56 -9.82 -8.47
C LYS A 195 8.74 -8.41 -7.93
N ILE A 196 8.88 -7.46 -8.84
CA ILE A 196 8.92 -6.03 -8.51
C ILE A 196 7.50 -5.47 -8.64
N VAL A 197 6.93 -5.02 -7.53
CA VAL A 197 5.61 -4.38 -7.51
C VAL A 197 5.78 -2.87 -7.39
N LYS A 198 5.19 -2.14 -8.33
CA LYS A 198 5.12 -0.68 -8.25
C LYS A 198 4.04 -0.29 -7.23
N LEU A 199 4.43 0.53 -6.26
CA LEU A 199 3.52 1.09 -5.27
C LEU A 199 2.56 2.08 -5.92
N VAL A 200 1.31 2.08 -5.46
CA VAL A 200 0.31 3.07 -5.88
C VAL A 200 0.72 4.47 -5.40
N SER A 201 0.44 5.48 -6.23
CA SER A 201 0.64 6.88 -5.85
C SER A 201 -0.46 7.33 -4.91
N VAL A 202 -0.10 8.18 -3.94
CA VAL A 202 -1.07 8.88 -3.08
C VAL A 202 -1.93 9.79 -3.93
#